data_AF-A0A1G5QSV0-F1
#
_entry.id   AF-A0A1G5QSV0-F1
#
_cell.length_a   1.000
_cell.length_b   1.000
_cell.length_c   1.000
_cell.angle_alpha   90.00
_cell.angle_beta   90.00
_cell.angle_gamma   90.00
#
_symmetry.space_group_name_H-M   'P 1'
#
loop_
_entity.id
_entity.type
_entity.pdbx_description
1 polymer ?
#
loop_
_entity_poly.entity_id
_entity_poly.type
_entity_poly.pdbx_seq_one_letter_code
_entity_poly.pdbx_strand_id
1 'polypeptide(L)'
;MTPRKGFLRTLVIAAAVVLGLAAAPTAAFAAFTGTAQSAPQFSTASLAAPAAANVSMACSFGIRATITVNSFSTVTNANYHDVRIFDRSGNLEFTGDLSKAAGKTYTSGYEIIGTWSYEIRGYYKVPGTTNTWTGKVLKGSLSC
;
A
#
# COMPACT_ATOMS: atom_id res chain seq x y z
N MET A 1 -15.35 -79.78 -26.08
CA MET A 1 -16.11 -78.51 -25.94
C MET A 1 -15.13 -77.35 -25.83
N THR A 2 -15.43 -76.30 -26.61
CA THR A 2 -14.75 -75.04 -26.95
C THR A 2 -14.07 -74.22 -25.83
N PRO A 3 -12.84 -73.73 -26.07
CA PRO A 3 -12.43 -72.41 -25.55
C PRO A 3 -11.78 -71.47 -26.60
N ARG A 4 -11.71 -71.84 -27.88
CA ARG A 4 -11.01 -71.02 -28.91
C ARG A 4 -11.65 -69.66 -29.19
N LYS A 5 -12.97 -69.51 -29.07
CA LYS A 5 -13.68 -68.25 -29.36
C LYS A 5 -13.54 -67.18 -28.26
N GLY A 6 -13.33 -67.59 -27.01
CA GLY A 6 -13.11 -66.68 -25.89
C GLY A 6 -11.74 -66.00 -25.98
N PHE A 7 -10.70 -66.80 -26.21
CA PHE A 7 -9.32 -66.32 -26.28
C PHE A 7 -9.10 -65.29 -27.40
N LEU A 8 -9.66 -65.53 -28.59
CA LEU A 8 -9.56 -64.58 -29.71
C LEU A 8 -10.26 -63.25 -29.40
N ARG A 9 -11.42 -63.27 -28.74
CA ARG A 9 -12.14 -62.05 -28.36
C ARG A 9 -11.36 -61.24 -27.32
N THR A 10 -10.78 -61.90 -26.32
CA THR A 10 -9.96 -61.24 -25.30
C THR A 10 -8.72 -60.59 -25.92
N LEU A 11 -8.10 -61.25 -26.90
CA LEU A 11 -6.90 -60.75 -27.58
C LEU A 11 -7.20 -59.53 -28.46
N VAL A 12 -8.34 -59.51 -29.14
CA VAL A 12 -8.79 -58.34 -29.93
C VAL A 12 -9.12 -57.15 -29.02
N ILE A 13 -9.76 -57.38 -27.88
CA ILE A 13 -10.07 -56.31 -26.92
C ILE A 13 -8.77 -55.74 -26.32
N ALA A 14 -7.83 -56.61 -25.93
CA ALA A 14 -6.54 -56.16 -25.41
C ALA A 14 -5.75 -55.37 -26.45
N ALA A 15 -5.73 -55.82 -27.71
CA ALA A 15 -5.08 -55.10 -28.80
C ALA A 15 -5.73 -53.73 -29.07
N ALA A 16 -7.05 -53.65 -29.04
CA ALA A 16 -7.78 -52.40 -29.21
C ALA A 16 -7.53 -51.40 -28.07
N VAL A 17 -7.45 -51.88 -26.83
CA VAL A 17 -7.12 -51.06 -25.67
C VAL A 17 -5.68 -50.54 -25.77
N VAL A 18 -4.71 -51.40 -26.11
CA VAL A 18 -3.31 -50.98 -26.26
C VAL A 18 -3.14 -49.97 -27.40
N LEU A 19 -3.81 -50.17 -28.54
CA LEU A 19 -3.82 -49.18 -29.62
C LEU A 19 -4.48 -47.86 -29.19
N GLY A 20 -5.57 -47.93 -28.41
CA GLY A 20 -6.27 -46.75 -27.89
C GLY A 20 -5.41 -45.93 -26.93
N LEU A 21 -4.59 -46.57 -26.10
CA LEU A 21 -3.64 -45.87 -25.23
C LEU A 21 -2.43 -45.32 -26.01
N ALA A 22 -1.96 -46.01 -27.05
CA ALA A 22 -0.83 -45.58 -27.87
C ALA A 22 -1.18 -44.43 -28.84
N ALA A 23 -2.44 -44.33 -29.25
CA ALA A 23 -2.96 -43.26 -30.11
C ALA A 23 -3.48 -42.04 -29.31
N ALA A 24 -3.42 -42.07 -27.98
CA ALA A 24 -3.74 -40.91 -27.17
C ALA A 24 -2.73 -39.80 -27.49
N PRO A 25 -3.18 -38.61 -27.93
CA PRO A 25 -2.27 -37.50 -28.16
C PRO A 25 -1.54 -37.23 -26.85
N THR A 26 -0.21 -37.27 -26.89
CA THR A 26 0.62 -36.92 -25.74
C THR A 26 0.14 -35.55 -25.25
N ALA A 27 -0.24 -35.48 -23.97
CA ALA A 27 -0.63 -34.23 -23.36
C ALA A 27 0.48 -33.22 -23.64
N ALA A 28 0.19 -32.24 -24.50
CA ALA A 28 1.10 -31.15 -24.78
C ALA A 28 1.29 -30.42 -23.46
N PHE A 29 2.37 -30.74 -22.76
CA PHE A 29 2.86 -29.93 -21.67
C PHE A 29 3.16 -28.58 -22.30
N ALA A 30 2.24 -27.63 -22.13
CA ALA A 30 2.51 -26.24 -22.36
C ALA A 30 3.59 -25.87 -21.34
N ALA A 31 4.85 -26.04 -21.73
CA ALA A 31 5.96 -25.45 -21.01
C ALA A 31 5.72 -23.94 -21.08
N PHE A 32 5.33 -23.35 -19.96
CA PHE A 32 5.28 -21.91 -19.82
C PHE A 32 6.73 -21.40 -19.95
N THR A 33 7.17 -21.17 -21.19
CA THR A 33 8.46 -20.52 -21.50
C THR A 33 8.38 -19.01 -21.26
N GLY A 34 7.21 -18.50 -20.88
CA GLY A 34 7.04 -17.13 -20.44
C GLY A 34 7.64 -16.93 -19.06
N THR A 35 8.85 -16.39 -19.01
CA THR A 35 9.26 -15.49 -17.93
C THR A 35 8.48 -14.19 -18.04
N ALA A 36 7.15 -14.26 -17.95
CA ALA A 36 6.32 -13.10 -17.67
C ALA A 36 6.57 -12.75 -16.21
N GLN A 37 7.73 -12.13 -15.96
CA GLN A 37 8.01 -11.47 -14.72
C GLN A 37 6.99 -10.33 -14.67
N SER A 38 5.99 -10.48 -13.80
CA SER A 38 5.14 -9.37 -13.36
C SER A 38 6.04 -8.41 -12.60
N ALA A 39 6.93 -7.70 -13.30
CA ALA A 39 7.56 -6.52 -12.73
C ALA A 39 6.39 -5.56 -12.49
N PRO A 40 6.01 -5.27 -11.24
CA PRO A 40 4.98 -4.30 -11.02
C PRO A 40 5.51 -3.00 -11.62
N GLN A 41 4.84 -2.51 -12.67
CA GLN A 41 5.16 -1.21 -13.31
C GLN A 41 5.08 -0.04 -12.32
N PHE A 42 4.61 -0.31 -11.10
CA PHE A 42 4.48 0.59 -9.96
C PHE A 42 5.54 0.40 -8.87
N SER A 43 6.57 -0.46 -9.05
CA SER A 43 7.61 -0.66 -8.01
C SER A 43 8.45 0.60 -7.74
N THR A 44 8.35 1.61 -8.60
CA THR A 44 9.04 2.90 -8.50
C THR A 44 8.10 4.09 -8.26
N ALA A 45 6.78 3.86 -8.10
CA ALA A 45 5.83 4.93 -7.82
C ALA A 45 6.05 5.47 -6.40
N SER A 46 6.90 6.49 -6.27
CA SER A 46 7.15 7.19 -5.02
C SER A 46 6.27 8.44 -4.94
N LEU A 47 5.60 8.61 -3.80
CA LEU A 47 4.91 9.84 -3.46
C LEU A 47 5.94 10.82 -2.90
N ALA A 48 6.15 11.94 -3.59
CA ALA A 48 7.04 13.01 -3.13
C ALA A 48 6.55 13.62 -1.81
N ALA A 49 7.41 14.33 -1.10
CA ALA A 49 6.98 15.13 0.02
C ALA A 49 6.15 16.33 -0.49
N PRO A 50 5.19 16.84 0.30
CA PRO A 50 4.58 18.13 0.03
C PRO A 50 5.66 19.20 -0.18
N ALA A 51 5.53 20.01 -1.24
CA ALA A 51 6.55 21.02 -1.57
C ALA A 51 6.65 22.13 -0.52
N ALA A 52 5.51 22.53 0.05
CA ALA A 52 5.43 23.50 1.12
C ALA A 52 4.27 23.19 2.07
N ALA A 53 4.38 23.67 3.30
CA ALA A 53 3.28 23.73 4.25
C ALA A 53 3.34 25.04 5.03
N ASN A 54 2.17 25.58 5.33
CA ASN A 54 2.00 26.69 6.24
C ASN A 54 1.34 26.15 7.51
N VAL A 55 2.13 26.06 8.57
CA VAL A 55 1.68 25.64 9.90
C VAL A 55 2.04 26.75 10.87
N SER A 56 1.08 27.17 11.69
CA SER A 56 1.29 28.18 12.73
C SER A 56 1.10 27.56 14.10
N MET A 57 1.78 28.13 15.09
CA MET A 57 1.66 27.77 16.49
C MET A 57 1.34 29.03 17.29
N ALA A 58 0.37 28.91 18.19
CA ALA A 58 0.00 29.96 19.14
C ALA A 58 0.09 29.40 20.54
N CYS A 59 0.68 30.15 21.48
CA CYS A 59 0.83 29.70 22.85
C CYS A 59 0.03 30.57 23.80
N SER A 60 -0.86 29.91 24.53
CA SER A 60 -1.72 30.56 25.51
C SER A 60 -1.05 30.46 26.88
N PHE A 61 -0.68 31.62 27.43
CA PHE A 61 -0.15 31.77 28.80
C PHE A 61 1.04 30.86 29.12
N GLY A 62 1.79 30.43 28.10
CA GLY A 62 2.95 29.55 28.22
C GLY A 62 2.68 28.12 28.67
N ILE A 63 1.42 27.69 28.75
CA ILE A 63 1.00 26.39 29.29
C ILE A 63 0.28 25.50 28.27
N ARG A 64 -0.11 26.07 27.13
CA ARG A 64 -0.82 25.36 26.05
C ARG A 64 -0.34 25.85 24.70
N ALA A 65 -0.05 24.91 23.82
CA ALA A 65 0.27 25.15 22.42
C ALA A 65 -0.93 24.79 21.55
N THR A 66 -1.32 25.69 20.65
CA THR A 66 -2.35 25.48 19.64
C THR A 66 -1.69 25.55 18.28
N ILE A 67 -1.62 24.41 17.59
CA ILE A 67 -0.99 24.26 16.28
C ILE A 67 -2.08 24.21 15.22
N THR A 68 -1.99 25.06 14.22
CA THR A 68 -2.95 25.13 13.11
C THR A 68 -2.24 24.87 11.79
N VAL A 69 -2.71 23.86 11.05
CA VAL A 69 -2.22 23.59 9.69
C VAL A 69 -3.07 24.43 8.73
N ASN A 70 -2.55 25.59 8.32
CA ASN A 70 -3.30 26.55 7.48
C ASN A 70 -3.40 26.09 6.02
N SER A 71 -2.30 25.57 5.48
CA SER A 71 -2.26 25.06 4.10
C SER A 71 -1.09 24.08 3.90
N PHE A 72 -1.19 23.25 2.87
CA PHE A 72 -0.12 22.35 2.42
C PHE A 72 -0.22 22.12 0.91
N SER A 73 0.91 21.88 0.26
CA SER A 73 0.92 21.54 -1.16
C SER A 73 0.41 20.11 -1.38
N THR A 74 -0.44 19.93 -2.38
CA THR A 74 -0.91 18.60 -2.78
C THR A 74 0.22 17.79 -3.40
N VAL A 75 0.34 16.52 -3.01
CA VAL A 75 1.30 15.57 -3.61
C VAL A 75 0.66 14.88 -4.81
N THR A 76 1.33 14.89 -5.96
CA THR A 76 0.91 14.15 -7.16
C THR A 76 0.74 12.66 -6.82
N ASN A 77 -0.39 12.08 -7.22
CA ASN A 77 -0.79 10.69 -6.93
C ASN A 77 -1.16 10.39 -5.46
N ALA A 78 -1.15 11.37 -4.54
CA ALA A 78 -1.72 11.17 -3.21
C ALA A 78 -3.22 11.49 -3.22
N ASN A 79 -4.05 10.64 -2.62
CA ASN A 79 -5.49 10.89 -2.44
C ASN A 79 -5.84 11.35 -1.00
N TYR A 80 -4.91 11.20 -0.06
CA TYR A 80 -5.02 11.65 1.33
C TYR A 80 -3.71 12.27 1.84
N HIS A 81 -3.78 13.04 2.92
CA HIS A 81 -2.64 13.60 3.63
C HIS A 81 -2.83 13.41 5.12
N ASP A 82 -1.75 13.13 5.85
CA ASP A 82 -1.75 13.08 7.31
C ASP A 82 -0.70 14.05 7.87
N VAL A 83 -0.96 14.49 9.11
CA VAL A 83 -0.03 15.28 9.91
C VAL A 83 0.28 14.53 11.20
N ARG A 84 1.55 14.60 11.59
CA ARG A 84 2.04 14.18 12.89
C ARG A 84 2.70 15.38 13.55
N ILE A 85 2.40 15.58 14.83
CA ILE A 85 2.94 16.67 15.63
C ILE A 85 3.65 16.03 16.80
N PHE A 86 4.88 16.46 17.01
CA PHE A 86 5.73 15.99 18.07
C PHE A 86 6.03 17.14 19.04
N ASP A 87 6.01 16.81 20.33
CA ASP A 87 6.42 17.71 21.39
C ASP A 87 7.92 18.07 21.29
N ARG A 88 8.39 18.91 22.21
CA ARG A 88 9.80 19.29 22.32
C ARG A 88 10.75 18.13 22.63
N SER A 89 10.22 17.06 23.21
CA SER A 89 10.96 15.86 23.59
C SER A 89 11.03 14.84 22.44
N GLY A 90 10.31 15.08 21.34
CA GLY A 90 10.19 14.19 20.20
C GLY A 90 9.08 13.14 20.35
N ASN A 91 8.23 13.23 21.37
CA ASN A 91 7.08 12.34 21.53
C ASN A 91 5.95 12.74 20.58
N LEU A 92 5.28 11.76 20.00
CA LEU A 92 4.11 11.98 19.15
C LEU A 92 2.91 12.39 20.00
N GLU A 93 2.51 13.64 19.91
CA GLU A 93 1.36 14.19 20.63
C GLU A 93 0.07 14.06 19.80
N PHE A 94 0.15 14.40 18.51
CA PHE A 94 -1.02 14.37 17.63
C PHE A 94 -0.74 13.64 16.33
N THR A 95 -1.72 12.87 15.90
CA THR A 95 -1.86 12.41 14.52
C THR A 95 -3.21 12.87 14.01
N GLY A 96 -3.23 13.53 12.87
CA GLY A 96 -4.44 14.06 12.26
C GLY A 96 -4.52 13.71 10.78
N ASP A 97 -5.73 13.41 10.33
CA ASP A 97 -6.01 13.25 8.91
C ASP A 97 -6.37 14.63 8.32
N LEU A 98 -5.60 15.04 7.31
CA LEU A 98 -5.78 16.29 6.56
C LEU A 98 -6.51 16.06 5.23
N SER A 99 -7.34 15.03 5.13
CA SER A 99 -8.10 14.64 3.95
C SER A 99 -8.81 15.83 3.32
N LYS A 100 -8.20 16.35 2.24
CA LYS A 100 -8.71 17.39 1.32
C LYS A 100 -9.07 18.74 1.95
N ALA A 101 -8.87 18.94 3.25
CA ALA A 101 -9.16 20.20 3.92
C ALA A 101 -8.01 20.57 4.87
N ALA A 102 -7.37 21.71 4.56
CA ALA A 102 -6.51 22.40 5.52
C ALA A 102 -7.38 23.17 6.55
N GLY A 103 -6.76 23.82 7.52
CA GLY A 103 -7.43 24.57 8.60
C GLY A 103 -7.76 23.72 9.83
N LYS A 104 -7.06 22.60 10.04
CA LYS A 104 -7.20 21.79 11.26
C LYS A 104 -6.33 22.37 12.37
N THR A 105 -6.90 22.44 13.57
CA THR A 105 -6.23 22.93 14.76
C THR A 105 -6.11 21.80 15.79
N TYR A 106 -4.91 21.67 16.37
CA TYR A 106 -4.56 20.69 17.39
C TYR A 106 -4.08 21.46 18.62
N THR A 107 -4.66 21.17 19.78
CA THR A 107 -4.30 21.86 21.03
C THR A 107 -3.66 20.86 21.98
N SER A 108 -2.44 21.15 22.42
CA SER A 108 -1.73 20.34 23.40
C SER A 108 -2.45 20.31 24.76
N GLY A 109 -2.08 19.32 25.57
CA GLY A 109 -2.41 19.32 27.00
C GLY A 109 -1.69 20.45 27.76
N TYR A 110 -1.38 20.22 29.03
CA TYR A 110 -0.49 21.10 29.79
C TYR A 110 0.95 20.89 29.34
N GLU A 111 1.32 21.49 28.22
CA GLU A 111 2.68 21.44 27.73
C GLU A 111 3.18 22.82 27.30
N ILE A 112 4.39 23.10 27.76
CA ILE A 112 5.02 24.42 27.85
C ILE A 112 5.74 24.74 26.54
N ILE A 113 5.81 26.05 26.27
CA ILE A 113 6.76 26.77 25.40
C ILE A 113 8.00 25.94 25.06
N GLY A 114 8.28 25.79 23.77
CA GLY A 114 9.41 25.03 23.25
C GLY A 114 9.33 24.90 21.73
N THR A 115 10.38 24.30 21.17
CA THR A 115 10.40 23.96 19.75
C THR A 115 9.68 22.64 19.54
N TRP A 116 8.53 22.70 18.87
CA TRP A 116 7.78 21.54 18.41
C TRP A 116 8.21 21.18 16.99
N SER A 117 7.94 19.94 16.59
CA SER A 117 8.15 19.53 15.20
C SER A 117 6.88 18.94 14.61
N TYR A 118 6.71 19.11 13.31
CA TYR A 118 5.61 18.52 12.59
C TYR A 118 6.10 17.79 11.35
N GLU A 119 5.33 16.80 10.95
CA GLU A 119 5.53 15.99 9.78
C GLU A 119 4.23 15.93 9.00
N ILE A 120 4.26 16.35 7.73
CA ILE A 120 3.13 16.21 6.80
C ILE A 120 3.55 15.32 5.66
N ARG A 121 2.74 14.34 5.29
CA ARG A 121 2.99 13.49 4.12
C ARG A 121 1.71 13.23 3.36
N GLY A 122 1.85 12.98 2.07
CA GLY A 122 0.80 12.41 1.24
C GLY A 122 0.79 10.89 1.37
N TYR A 123 -0.39 10.29 1.35
CA TYR A 123 -0.54 8.85 1.21
C TYR A 123 -1.61 8.51 0.18
N TYR A 124 -1.43 7.36 -0.47
CA TYR A 124 -2.41 6.78 -1.38
C TYR A 124 -3.10 5.59 -0.72
N LYS A 125 -4.39 5.73 -0.40
CA LYS A 125 -5.22 4.61 0.03
C LYS A 125 -5.86 3.96 -1.18
N VAL A 126 -5.59 2.68 -1.39
CA VAL A 126 -6.17 1.91 -2.50
C VAL A 126 -7.66 1.70 -2.23
N PRO A 127 -8.56 2.18 -3.12
CA PRO A 127 -10.00 2.07 -2.92
C PRO A 127 -10.45 0.62 -2.67
N GLY A 128 -11.34 0.41 -1.70
CA GLY A 128 -11.87 -0.92 -1.39
C GLY A 128 -10.90 -1.85 -0.65
N THR A 129 -9.73 -1.37 -0.22
CA THR A 129 -8.75 -2.18 0.54
C THR A 129 -8.19 -1.43 1.76
N THR A 130 -7.44 -2.15 2.60
CA THR A 130 -6.64 -1.59 3.70
C THR A 130 -5.23 -1.18 3.26
N ASN A 131 -4.87 -1.41 2.00
CA ASN A 131 -3.53 -1.11 1.49
C ASN A 131 -3.34 0.41 1.36
N THR A 132 -2.25 0.89 1.96
CA THR A 132 -1.85 2.30 1.91
C THR A 132 -0.41 2.42 1.47
N TRP A 133 -0.13 3.27 0.48
CA TRP A 133 1.21 3.67 0.12
C TRP A 133 1.53 5.03 0.72
N THR A 134 2.54 5.10 1.57
CA THR A 134 2.96 6.34 2.23
C THR A 134 4.08 7.01 1.45
N GLY A 135 3.98 8.33 1.29
CA GLY A 135 5.02 9.13 0.67
C GLY A 135 6.11 9.61 1.61
N LYS A 136 7.04 10.38 1.03
CA LYS A 136 8.05 11.11 1.78
C LYS A 136 7.39 12.19 2.65
N VAL A 137 8.10 12.53 3.72
CA VAL A 137 7.62 13.43 4.76
C VAL A 137 8.21 14.82 4.54
N LEU A 138 7.35 15.84 4.58
CA LEU A 138 7.78 17.22 4.79
C LEU A 138 7.88 17.43 6.30
N LYS A 139 9.06 17.83 6.77
CA LYS A 139 9.29 18.17 8.17
C LYS A 139 9.38 19.68 8.35
N GLY A 140 8.87 20.17 9.47
CA GLY A 140 9.10 21.55 9.89
C GLY A 140 9.14 21.67 11.41
N SER A 141 9.62 22.81 11.88
CA SER A 141 9.64 23.17 13.29
C SER A 141 8.71 24.35 13.55
N LEU A 142 8.19 24.40 14.76
CA LEU A 142 7.34 25.46 15.27
C LEU A 142 7.89 25.86 16.63
N SER A 143 7.83 27.14 16.95
CA SER A 143 8.27 27.63 18.25
C SER A 143 7.30 28.65 18.79
N CYS A 144 6.92 28.46 20.05
CA CYS A 144 6.83 29.53 21.02
C CYS A 144 7.95 29.29 22.01
#